data_AF-A0A1V9Z118-F1
#
_entry.id   AF-A0A1V9Z118-F1
#
_cell.length_a   1.000
_cell.length_b   1.000
_cell.length_c   1.000
_cell.angle_alpha   90.00
_cell.angle_beta   90.00
_cell.angle_gamma   90.00
#
_symmetry.space_group_name_H-M   'P 1'
#
loop_
_entity.id
_entity.type
_entity.pdbx_description
1 polymer ?
#
loop_
_entity_poly.entity_id
_entity_poly.type
_entity_poly.pdbx_seq_one_letter_code
_entity_poly.pdbx_strand_id
1 'polypeptide(L)'
;MVVNQATRKAVPADAPTPLDCVVYRPDEMPPLACLSGFPYFLLTIAHIQLGHFVWLRGMGFMGCVIYTALTFAMVVLDGLVSPSLGKNVRTLRANGFGDWHTVSMMTLNGTSNVVMTWLVFQELCGEDAVTAIMFPSSYDAYKVGAIVANMAMTEVLFYYAHKYLHEAIPKVHLMHHCVFAPTHSSNFIFDPMDFAFELGMPTAFLFVNHFLLWQQDTTILLASYILVQTFYALDHSDYLQLYHFKHHTRLDDVYTVYIKYRDPANTKLEAVRTIIQRPPKLA
;
A
#
# COMPACT_ATOMS: atom_id res chain seq x y z
N MET A 1 -7.03 2.52 -20.79
CA MET A 1 -6.57 1.78 -21.99
C MET A 1 -7.23 0.41 -21.96
N VAL A 2 -8.21 0.13 -22.83
CA VAL A 2 -8.90 -1.17 -22.85
C VAL A 2 -8.00 -2.17 -23.57
N VAL A 3 -7.31 -3.03 -22.83
CA VAL A 3 -6.54 -4.13 -23.42
C VAL A 3 -7.54 -5.09 -24.07
N ASN A 4 -7.53 -5.11 -25.40
CA ASN A 4 -8.38 -5.94 -26.22
C ASN A 4 -8.06 -7.43 -25.95
N GLN A 5 -9.00 -8.17 -25.36
CA GLN A 5 -8.80 -9.56 -24.93
C GLN A 5 -8.70 -10.57 -26.10
N ALA A 6 -8.93 -10.13 -27.34
CA ALA A 6 -9.10 -11.01 -28.50
C ALA A 6 -7.79 -11.44 -29.21
N THR A 7 -6.61 -11.01 -28.75
CA THR A 7 -5.33 -11.40 -29.37
C THR A 7 -4.25 -11.72 -28.34
N ARG A 8 -4.48 -12.67 -27.43
CA ARG A 8 -3.38 -13.27 -26.66
C ARG A 8 -2.76 -14.39 -27.50
N LYS A 9 -1.88 -14.02 -28.44
CA LYS A 9 -0.86 -14.97 -28.92
C LYS A 9 -0.02 -15.36 -27.71
N ALA A 10 0.23 -16.66 -27.55
CA ALA A 10 1.18 -17.15 -26.58
C ALA A 10 2.49 -16.36 -26.78
N VAL A 11 2.82 -15.54 -25.78
CA VAL A 11 4.12 -14.89 -25.66
C VAL A 11 5.14 -16.04 -25.72
N PRO A 12 6.12 -16.03 -26.64
CA PRO A 12 7.13 -17.07 -26.69
C PRO A 12 7.82 -17.20 -25.34
N ALA A 13 8.54 -18.31 -25.11
CA ALA A 13 9.40 -18.46 -23.93
C ALA A 13 10.52 -17.41 -24.01
N ASP A 14 10.21 -16.20 -23.53
CA ASP A 14 10.87 -14.95 -23.87
C ASP A 14 12.03 -14.63 -22.93
N ALA A 15 12.87 -13.70 -23.40
CA ALA A 15 14.01 -13.13 -22.70
C ALA A 15 13.74 -12.84 -21.20
N PRO A 16 14.76 -12.94 -20.34
CA PRO A 16 14.62 -12.68 -18.91
C PRO A 16 13.97 -11.31 -18.66
N THR A 17 12.93 -11.32 -17.84
CA THR A 17 12.16 -10.14 -17.42
C THR A 17 12.61 -9.68 -16.03
N PRO A 18 12.43 -8.39 -15.67
CA PRO A 18 13.05 -7.85 -14.46
C PRO A 18 12.53 -8.46 -13.15
N LEU A 19 11.36 -9.11 -13.15
CA LEU A 19 10.81 -9.75 -11.95
C LEU A 19 11.03 -11.27 -11.93
N ASP A 20 11.71 -11.87 -12.90
CA ASP A 20 12.01 -13.30 -12.86
C ASP A 20 12.90 -13.69 -11.66
N CYS A 21 13.73 -12.76 -11.16
CA CYS A 21 14.60 -12.99 -10.01
C CYS A 21 13.88 -13.17 -8.67
N VAL A 22 12.59 -12.84 -8.59
CA VAL A 22 11.74 -13.01 -7.39
C VAL A 22 10.70 -14.11 -7.56
N VAL A 23 10.68 -14.81 -8.71
CA VAL A 23 9.75 -15.91 -8.98
C VAL A 23 10.44 -17.25 -8.69
N TYR A 24 10.23 -17.75 -7.47
CA TYR A 24 10.79 -19.02 -7.01
C TYR A 24 9.95 -20.24 -7.43
N ARG A 25 10.61 -21.39 -7.57
CA ARG A 25 9.96 -22.70 -7.71
C ARG A 25 9.16 -23.07 -6.45
N PRO A 26 8.19 -24.01 -6.52
CA PRO A 26 7.35 -24.35 -5.36
C PRO A 26 8.10 -24.81 -4.11
N ASP A 27 9.26 -25.44 -4.29
CA ASP A 27 10.15 -26.00 -3.27
C ASP A 27 11.38 -25.11 -2.98
N GLU A 28 11.54 -24.01 -3.73
CA GLU A 28 12.67 -23.11 -3.61
C GLU A 28 12.38 -22.02 -2.57
N MET A 29 13.33 -21.84 -1.64
CA MET A 29 13.27 -20.77 -0.66
C MET A 29 13.99 -19.51 -1.18
N PRO A 30 13.46 -18.32 -0.90
CA PRO A 30 14.18 -17.08 -1.15
C PRO A 30 15.56 -17.05 -0.47
N PRO A 31 16.58 -16.38 -1.04
CA PRO A 31 17.94 -16.37 -0.49
C PRO A 31 18.06 -15.88 0.96
N LEU A 32 17.13 -15.01 1.38
CA LEU A 32 17.09 -14.42 2.72
C LEU A 32 15.84 -14.86 3.50
N ALA A 33 15.31 -16.05 3.22
CA ALA A 33 14.11 -16.57 3.89
C ALA A 33 14.19 -16.61 5.42
N CYS A 34 15.40 -16.64 5.99
CA CYS A 34 15.63 -16.56 7.44
C CYS A 34 15.18 -15.25 8.08
N LEU A 35 15.01 -14.17 7.29
CA LEU A 35 14.51 -12.89 7.76
C LEU A 35 12.98 -12.78 7.68
N SER A 36 12.28 -13.77 7.13
CA SER A 36 10.83 -13.71 6.90
C SER A 36 10.03 -13.64 8.21
N GLY A 37 8.83 -13.05 8.14
CA GLY A 37 7.96 -12.85 9.30
C GLY A 37 8.42 -11.70 10.18
N PHE A 38 8.64 -11.97 11.47
CA PHE A 38 8.89 -10.93 12.48
C PHE A 38 10.14 -10.06 12.21
N PRO A 39 11.31 -10.60 11.81
CA PRO A 39 12.49 -9.76 11.54
C PRO A 39 12.25 -8.77 10.39
N TYR A 40 11.70 -9.23 9.26
CA TYR A 40 11.35 -8.36 8.13
C TYR A 40 10.28 -7.33 8.48
N PHE A 41 9.31 -7.72 9.30
CA PHE A 41 8.33 -6.79 9.86
C PHE A 41 9.01 -5.67 10.66
N LEU A 42 9.93 -5.98 11.57
CA LEU A 42 10.67 -4.97 12.32
C LEU A 42 11.50 -4.05 11.43
N LEU A 43 12.15 -4.59 10.39
CA LEU A 43 12.89 -3.78 9.42
C LEU A 43 11.97 -2.81 8.67
N THR A 44 10.77 -3.25 8.31
CA THR A 44 9.75 -2.40 7.66
C THR A 44 9.32 -1.27 8.57
N ILE A 45 9.03 -1.55 9.84
CA ILE A 45 8.68 -0.50 10.82
C ILE A 45 9.85 0.45 11.04
N ALA A 46 11.06 -0.07 11.22
CA ALA A 46 12.24 0.75 11.38
C ALA A 46 12.46 1.67 10.17
N HIS A 47 12.32 1.16 8.94
CA HIS A 47 12.41 1.95 7.71
C HIS A 47 11.39 3.09 7.67
N ILE A 48 10.12 2.82 7.99
CA ILE A 48 9.06 3.85 8.02
C ILE A 48 9.36 4.91 9.08
N GLN A 49 9.71 4.49 10.30
CA GLN A 49 9.96 5.42 11.41
C GLN A 49 11.24 6.24 11.18
N LEU A 50 12.32 5.64 10.68
CA LEU A 50 13.55 6.36 10.31
C LEU A 50 13.29 7.32 9.14
N GLY A 51 12.47 6.93 8.17
CA GLY A 51 12.02 7.81 7.10
C GLY A 51 11.35 9.06 7.62
N HIS A 52 10.30 8.90 8.44
CA HIS A 52 9.53 10.00 9.01
C HIS A 52 10.36 10.89 9.96
N PHE A 53 11.14 10.31 10.87
CA PHE A 53 11.73 11.04 11.98
C PHE A 53 13.22 11.36 11.85
N VAL A 54 13.92 10.73 10.91
CA VAL A 54 15.37 10.92 10.72
C VAL A 54 15.69 11.47 9.34
N TRP A 55 15.29 10.79 8.26
CA TRP A 55 15.68 11.24 6.91
C TRP A 55 14.89 12.45 6.47
N LEU A 56 13.57 12.44 6.65
CA LEU A 56 12.73 13.59 6.33
C LEU A 56 12.83 14.72 7.36
N ARG A 57 13.73 14.62 8.36
CA ARG A 57 13.95 15.66 9.37
C ARG A 57 15.40 16.14 9.30
N GLY A 58 15.64 17.37 8.90
CA GLY A 58 16.96 18.01 8.91
C GLY A 58 17.82 17.79 7.66
N MET A 59 17.42 16.88 6.74
CA MET A 59 18.15 16.63 5.49
C MET A 59 17.46 17.23 4.25
N GLY A 60 16.34 17.94 4.42
CA GLY A 60 15.55 18.51 3.33
C GLY A 60 15.24 17.49 2.22
N PHE A 61 15.38 17.91 0.96
CA PHE A 61 15.13 17.04 -0.20
C PHE A 61 16.10 15.86 -0.32
N MET A 62 17.33 15.97 0.21
CA MET A 62 18.27 14.83 0.25
C MET A 62 17.70 13.68 1.08
N GLY A 63 17.01 14.00 2.18
CA GLY A 63 16.25 13.05 2.99
C GLY A 63 15.20 12.29 2.17
N CYS A 64 14.45 13.00 1.32
CA CYS A 64 13.46 12.41 0.40
C CYS A 64 14.12 11.43 -0.59
N VAL A 65 15.29 11.77 -1.14
CA VAL A 65 16.03 10.89 -2.06
C VAL A 65 16.50 9.62 -1.35
N ILE A 66 17.09 9.75 -0.15
CA ILE A 66 17.53 8.60 0.66
C ILE A 66 16.34 7.71 1.02
N TYR A 67 15.23 8.31 1.46
CA TYR A 67 14.03 7.56 1.84
C TYR A 67 13.44 6.81 0.64
N THR A 68 13.43 7.43 -0.54
CA THR A 68 12.98 6.79 -1.80
C THR A 68 13.88 5.60 -2.15
N ALA A 69 15.20 5.78 -2.13
CA ALA A 69 16.15 4.72 -2.45
C ALA A 69 16.02 3.52 -1.49
N LEU A 70 15.89 3.78 -0.19
CA LEU A 70 15.72 2.74 0.82
C LEU A 70 14.34 2.07 0.73
N THR A 71 13.30 2.79 0.30
CA THR A 71 11.98 2.18 0.04
C THR A 71 12.07 1.16 -1.09
N PHE A 72 12.78 1.47 -2.18
CA PHE A 72 13.02 0.49 -3.24
C PHE A 72 13.93 -0.67 -2.78
N ALA A 73 14.92 -0.39 -1.93
CA ALA A 73 15.72 -1.45 -1.32
C ALA A 73 14.86 -2.40 -0.47
N MET A 74 13.88 -1.87 0.28
CA MET A 74 12.93 -2.68 1.06
C MET A 74 12.00 -3.52 0.20
N VAL A 75 11.61 -3.03 -0.98
CA VAL A 75 10.86 -3.81 -1.99
C VAL A 75 11.70 -4.94 -2.55
N VAL A 76 12.97 -4.69 -2.88
CA VAL A 76 13.89 -5.76 -3.33
C VAL A 76 14.08 -6.79 -2.22
N LEU A 77 14.30 -6.32 -0.98
CA LEU A 77 14.43 -7.19 0.18
C LEU A 77 13.18 -8.06 0.39
N ASP A 78 11.97 -7.51 0.19
CA ASP A 78 10.72 -8.27 0.25
C ASP A 78 10.76 -9.52 -0.66
N GLY A 79 11.18 -9.32 -1.91
CA GLY A 79 11.32 -10.40 -2.88
C GLY A 79 12.39 -11.42 -2.48
N LEU A 80 13.48 -10.98 -1.84
CA LEU A 80 14.56 -11.87 -1.38
C LEU A 80 14.23 -12.62 -0.09
N VAL A 81 13.24 -12.17 0.67
CA VAL A 81 12.87 -12.72 1.98
C VAL A 81 11.62 -13.59 1.90
N SER A 82 10.65 -13.23 1.05
CA SER A 82 9.35 -13.89 0.98
C SER A 82 9.03 -14.34 -0.46
N PRO A 83 8.55 -15.57 -0.68
CA PRO A 83 8.13 -16.01 -2.01
C PRO A 83 6.81 -15.35 -2.46
N SER A 84 6.19 -14.55 -1.60
CA SER A 84 4.90 -13.90 -1.82
C SER A 84 4.92 -12.92 -3.00
N LEU A 85 5.97 -12.08 -3.12
CA LEU A 85 6.11 -11.18 -4.27
C LEU A 85 6.12 -11.97 -5.60
N GLY A 86 6.89 -13.07 -5.68
CA GLY A 86 6.88 -13.95 -6.84
C GLY A 86 5.51 -14.59 -7.14
N LYS A 87 4.75 -14.97 -6.10
CA LYS A 87 3.37 -15.48 -6.27
C LYS A 87 2.46 -14.40 -6.85
N ASN A 88 2.60 -13.15 -6.41
CA ASN A 88 1.83 -12.01 -6.91
C ASN A 88 2.21 -11.69 -8.36
N VAL A 89 3.51 -11.69 -8.70
CA VAL A 89 4.00 -11.52 -10.08
C VAL A 89 3.40 -12.55 -11.04
N ARG A 90 3.34 -13.83 -10.65
CA ARG A 90 2.68 -14.86 -11.48
C ARG A 90 1.20 -14.56 -11.72
N THR A 91 0.51 -14.06 -10.70
CA THR A 91 -0.90 -13.69 -10.81
C THR A 91 -1.08 -12.46 -11.70
N LEU A 92 -0.23 -11.43 -11.54
CA LEU A 92 -0.23 -10.24 -12.38
C LEU A 92 -0.04 -10.61 -13.86
N ARG A 93 0.95 -11.47 -14.16
CA ARG A 93 1.20 -11.99 -15.52
C ARG A 93 -0.01 -12.73 -16.08
N ALA A 94 -0.67 -13.59 -15.29
CA ALA A 94 -1.89 -14.28 -15.70
C ALA A 94 -3.01 -13.29 -16.08
N ASN A 95 -3.11 -12.17 -15.37
CA ASN A 95 -4.08 -11.11 -15.65
C ASN A 95 -3.66 -10.15 -16.77
N GLY A 96 -2.46 -10.32 -17.34
CA GLY A 96 -1.98 -9.54 -18.48
C GLY A 96 -1.18 -8.29 -18.11
N PHE A 97 -0.82 -8.13 -16.84
CA PHE A 97 0.11 -7.09 -16.41
C PHE A 97 1.55 -7.57 -16.67
N GLY A 98 2.26 -6.84 -17.52
CA GLY A 98 3.68 -7.11 -17.79
C GLY A 98 4.58 -6.64 -16.64
N ASP A 99 5.76 -7.24 -16.55
CA ASP A 99 6.74 -6.92 -15.50
C ASP A 99 7.19 -5.47 -15.50
N TRP A 100 7.55 -4.93 -16.68
CA TRP A 100 7.96 -3.53 -16.79
C TRP A 100 6.85 -2.57 -16.39
N HIS A 101 5.61 -2.90 -16.73
CA HIS A 101 4.46 -2.11 -16.32
C HIS A 101 4.29 -2.16 -14.80
N THR A 102 4.41 -3.35 -14.21
CA THR A 102 4.34 -3.55 -12.75
C THR A 102 5.42 -2.74 -12.03
N VAL A 103 6.69 -2.86 -12.45
CA VAL A 103 7.81 -2.06 -11.91
C VAL A 103 7.56 -0.57 -12.08
N SER A 104 7.06 -0.13 -13.23
CA SER A 104 6.78 1.30 -13.46
C SER A 104 5.72 1.83 -12.48
N MET A 105 4.66 1.06 -12.23
CA MET A 105 3.63 1.45 -11.27
C MET A 105 4.14 1.45 -9.83
N MET A 106 4.91 0.42 -9.43
CA MET A 106 5.55 0.39 -8.13
C MET A 106 6.46 1.60 -7.92
N THR A 107 7.24 1.96 -8.93
CA THR A 107 8.10 3.15 -8.90
C THR A 107 7.29 4.43 -8.76
N LEU A 108 6.27 4.62 -9.60
CA LEU A 108 5.42 5.81 -9.54
C LEU A 108 4.72 5.95 -8.19
N ASN A 109 4.07 4.89 -7.71
CA ASN A 109 3.33 4.90 -6.44
C ASN A 109 4.28 5.10 -5.26
N GLY A 110 5.39 4.36 -5.21
CA GLY A 110 6.40 4.49 -4.15
C GLY A 110 7.02 5.88 -4.10
N THR A 111 7.46 6.43 -5.24
CA THR A 111 7.99 7.80 -5.29
C THR A 111 6.94 8.84 -4.94
N SER A 112 5.70 8.70 -5.45
CA SER A 112 4.63 9.65 -5.13
C SER A 112 4.31 9.68 -3.63
N ASN A 113 4.32 8.53 -2.95
CA ASN A 113 4.07 8.46 -1.51
C ASN A 113 5.18 9.12 -0.70
N VAL A 114 6.44 8.88 -1.07
CA VAL A 114 7.59 9.48 -0.38
C VAL A 114 7.64 11.00 -0.61
N VAL A 115 7.40 11.46 -1.84
CA VAL A 115 7.35 12.89 -2.17
C VAL A 115 6.21 13.58 -1.42
N MET A 116 5.02 12.97 -1.38
CA MET A 116 3.88 13.51 -0.63
C MET A 116 4.22 13.62 0.86
N THR A 117 4.82 12.58 1.43
CA THR A 117 5.25 12.58 2.84
C THR A 117 6.29 13.67 3.12
N TRP A 118 7.26 13.85 2.22
CA TRP A 118 8.21 14.95 2.31
C TRP A 118 7.51 16.31 2.28
N LEU A 119 6.59 16.54 1.34
CA LEU A 119 5.82 17.80 1.27
C LEU A 119 5.05 18.08 2.57
N VAL A 120 4.43 17.08 3.19
CA VAL A 120 3.73 17.26 4.47
C VAL A 120 4.71 17.63 5.58
N PHE A 121 5.78 16.86 5.71
CA PHE A 121 6.70 16.98 6.84
C PHE A 121 7.52 18.26 6.78
N GLN A 122 7.98 18.62 5.59
CA GLN A 122 8.92 19.73 5.39
C GLN A 122 8.21 21.01 4.97
N GLU A 123 7.37 20.96 3.94
CA GLU A 123 6.80 22.17 3.34
C GLU A 123 5.53 22.64 4.06
N LEU A 124 4.69 21.73 4.54
CA LEU A 124 3.42 22.10 5.17
C LEU A 124 3.55 22.30 6.69
N CYS A 125 4.18 21.37 7.39
CA CYS A 125 4.23 21.38 8.86
C CYS A 125 5.55 21.91 9.43
N GLY A 126 6.66 21.66 8.75
CA GLY A 126 8.00 22.05 9.18
C GLY A 126 8.64 21.14 10.24
N GLU A 127 9.96 21.24 10.36
CA GLU A 127 10.79 20.34 11.20
C GLU A 127 10.49 20.43 12.70
N ASP A 128 10.12 21.62 13.18
CA ASP A 128 9.77 21.85 14.58
C ASP A 128 8.50 21.08 14.95
N ALA A 129 7.50 21.03 14.05
CA ALA A 129 6.27 20.27 14.28
C ALA A 129 6.53 18.75 14.29
N VAL A 130 7.38 18.26 13.37
CA VAL A 130 7.82 16.84 13.36
C VAL A 130 8.55 16.47 14.66
N THR A 131 9.31 17.41 15.23
CA THR A 131 9.97 17.21 16.52
C THR A 131 8.95 17.24 17.66
N ALA A 132 8.00 18.18 17.64
CA ALA A 132 7.01 18.38 18.67
C ALA A 132 6.13 17.13 18.88
N ILE A 133 5.72 16.42 17.81
CA ILE A 133 4.86 15.24 17.91
C ILE A 133 5.48 14.06 18.69
N MET A 134 6.80 14.09 18.97
CA MET A 134 7.47 13.09 19.80
C MET A 134 7.29 13.33 21.30
N PHE A 135 6.86 14.53 21.70
CA PHE A 135 6.72 14.90 23.11
C PHE A 135 5.26 14.77 23.56
N PRO A 136 4.99 14.07 24.69
CA PRO A 136 3.64 13.98 25.25
C PRO A 136 3.00 15.34 25.53
N SER A 137 3.80 16.37 25.82
CA SER A 137 3.33 17.74 26.05
C SER A 137 2.66 18.40 24.84
N SER A 138 2.87 17.85 23.64
CA SER A 138 2.21 18.35 22.42
C SER A 138 0.75 17.92 22.32
N TYR A 139 0.33 16.94 23.14
CA TYR A 139 -0.99 16.34 23.10
C TYR A 139 -1.82 16.73 24.32
N ASP A 140 -2.81 17.60 24.09
CA ASP A 140 -3.91 17.84 25.03
C ASP A 140 -5.14 16.99 24.63
N ALA A 141 -6.17 17.00 25.48
CA ALA A 141 -7.39 16.21 25.24
C ALA A 141 -8.10 16.59 23.93
N TYR A 142 -8.02 17.86 23.51
CA TYR A 142 -8.61 18.32 22.27
C TYR A 142 -7.89 17.70 21.06
N LYS A 143 -6.56 17.75 21.03
CA LYS A 143 -5.76 17.17 19.94
C LYS A 143 -5.93 15.66 19.85
N VAL A 144 -5.92 14.95 20.98
CA VAL A 144 -6.17 13.50 21.00
C VAL A 144 -7.56 13.19 20.44
N GLY A 145 -8.59 13.94 20.86
CA GLY A 145 -9.94 13.80 20.32
C GLY A 145 -10.02 14.07 18.82
N ALA A 146 -9.34 15.10 18.32
CA ALA A 146 -9.30 15.44 16.90
C ALA A 146 -8.55 14.40 16.06
N ILE A 147 -7.45 13.83 16.57
CA ILE A 147 -6.73 12.72 15.91
C ILE A 147 -7.64 11.50 15.80
N VAL A 148 -8.32 11.11 16.88
CA VAL A 148 -9.28 9.99 16.86
C VAL A 148 -10.42 10.26 15.87
N ALA A 149 -10.96 11.49 15.85
CA ALA A 149 -11.99 11.88 14.89
C ALA A 149 -11.49 11.79 13.45
N ASN A 150 -10.26 12.24 13.16
CA ASN A 150 -9.64 12.06 11.85
C ASN A 150 -9.56 10.59 11.47
N MET A 151 -9.06 9.72 12.35
CA MET A 151 -8.96 8.28 12.05
C MET A 151 -10.32 7.65 11.74
N ALA A 152 -11.35 7.99 12.53
CA ALA A 152 -12.71 7.49 12.29
C ALA A 152 -13.26 7.98 10.95
N MET A 153 -13.07 9.25 10.60
CA MET A 153 -13.56 9.79 9.33
C MET A 153 -12.79 9.27 8.12
N THR A 154 -11.46 9.11 8.22
CA THR A 154 -10.66 8.54 7.13
C THR A 154 -10.99 7.08 6.88
N GLU A 155 -11.29 6.30 7.92
CA GLU A 155 -11.76 4.91 7.79
C GLU A 155 -13.12 4.84 7.08
N VAL A 156 -14.07 5.71 7.45
CA VAL A 156 -15.37 5.79 6.77
C VAL A 156 -15.18 6.14 5.29
N LEU A 157 -14.28 7.08 4.98
CA LEU A 157 -14.00 7.46 3.60
C LEU A 157 -13.32 6.32 2.82
N PHE A 158 -12.33 5.66 3.42
CA PHE A 158 -11.67 4.49 2.85
C PHE A 158 -12.70 3.41 2.51
N TYR A 159 -13.62 3.08 3.42
CA TYR A 159 -14.67 2.10 3.16
C TYR A 159 -15.46 2.42 1.89
N TYR A 160 -15.96 3.65 1.75
CA TYR A 160 -16.77 4.02 0.59
C TYR A 160 -15.94 4.09 -0.70
N ALA A 161 -14.71 4.60 -0.63
CA ALA A 161 -13.79 4.64 -1.77
C ALA A 161 -13.42 3.23 -2.25
N HIS A 162 -13.08 2.35 -1.32
CA HIS A 162 -12.72 0.95 -1.59
C HIS A 162 -13.91 0.16 -2.13
N LYS A 163 -15.09 0.34 -1.55
CA LYS A 163 -16.33 -0.23 -2.08
C LYS A 163 -16.60 0.23 -3.51
N TYR A 164 -16.41 1.52 -3.80
CA TYR A 164 -16.58 2.05 -5.16
C TYR A 164 -15.57 1.44 -6.15
N LEU A 165 -14.32 1.24 -5.73
CA LEU A 165 -13.30 0.55 -6.53
C LEU A 165 -13.74 -0.87 -6.89
N HIS A 166 -14.32 -1.60 -5.96
CA HIS A 166 -14.82 -2.95 -6.20
C HIS A 166 -16.10 -3.01 -7.04
N GLU A 167 -17.06 -2.12 -6.81
CA GLU A 167 -18.40 -2.20 -7.43
C GLU A 167 -18.48 -1.47 -8.79
N ALA A 168 -17.86 -0.29 -8.89
CA ALA A 168 -18.06 0.62 -10.01
C ALA A 168 -16.91 0.59 -11.02
N ILE A 169 -15.66 0.51 -10.52
CA ILE A 169 -14.45 0.52 -11.37
C ILE A 169 -13.50 -0.67 -11.07
N PRO A 170 -13.98 -1.92 -11.01
CA PRO A 170 -13.19 -3.10 -10.59
C PRO A 170 -11.95 -3.36 -11.45
N LYS A 171 -11.93 -2.86 -12.69
CA LYS A 171 -10.78 -3.01 -13.59
C LYS A 171 -9.58 -2.16 -13.16
N VAL A 172 -9.84 -1.00 -12.55
CA VAL A 172 -8.78 -0.14 -11.96
C VAL A 172 -8.17 -0.85 -10.76
N HIS A 173 -9.01 -1.51 -9.96
CA HIS A 173 -8.61 -2.19 -8.75
C HIS A 173 -7.99 -3.60 -8.95
N LEU A 174 -8.09 -4.13 -10.18
CA LEU A 174 -7.67 -5.49 -10.50
C LEU A 174 -6.17 -5.72 -10.27
N MET A 175 -5.33 -4.73 -10.57
CA MET A 175 -3.88 -4.86 -10.40
C MET A 175 -3.52 -5.09 -8.94
N HIS A 176 -4.14 -4.33 -8.03
CA HIS A 176 -3.92 -4.50 -6.60
C HIS A 176 -4.42 -5.85 -6.10
N HIS A 177 -5.59 -6.29 -6.55
CA HIS A 177 -6.14 -7.61 -6.18
C HIS A 177 -5.44 -8.82 -6.80
N CYS A 178 -4.51 -8.62 -7.75
CA CYS A 178 -3.62 -9.69 -8.18
C CYS A 178 -2.62 -10.10 -7.10
N VAL A 179 -2.56 -9.35 -5.99
CA VAL A 179 -1.67 -9.58 -4.86
C VAL A 179 -2.32 -10.50 -3.81
N PHE A 180 -2.55 -11.76 -4.17
CA PHE A 180 -3.16 -12.75 -3.26
C PHE A 180 -2.30 -13.14 -2.05
N ALA A 181 -1.01 -12.82 -2.09
CA ALA A 181 -0.09 -12.99 -0.96
C ALA A 181 0.49 -11.63 -0.60
N PRO A 182 -0.27 -10.76 0.10
CA PRO A 182 0.19 -9.42 0.41
C PRO A 182 1.46 -9.45 1.26
N THR A 183 2.32 -8.48 1.02
CA THR A 183 3.55 -8.19 1.75
C THR A 183 3.79 -6.68 1.69
N HIS A 184 4.89 -6.19 2.27
CA HIS A 184 5.17 -4.75 2.24
C HIS A 184 5.23 -4.17 0.82
N SER A 185 5.84 -4.85 -0.16
CA SER A 185 5.89 -4.35 -1.54
C SER A 185 4.52 -4.24 -2.23
N SER A 186 3.52 -4.94 -1.70
CA SER A 186 2.15 -4.92 -2.22
C SER A 186 1.50 -3.54 -2.08
N ASN A 187 1.97 -2.73 -1.12
CA ASN A 187 1.57 -1.33 -0.93
C ASN A 187 1.88 -0.43 -2.16
N PHE A 188 2.66 -0.91 -3.12
CA PHE A 188 3.04 -0.16 -4.31
C PHE A 188 2.50 -0.76 -5.62
N ILE A 189 1.89 -1.95 -5.57
CA ILE A 189 1.34 -2.64 -6.75
C ILE A 189 -0.10 -2.19 -6.94
N PHE A 190 -0.29 -1.09 -7.68
CA PHE A 190 -1.57 -0.43 -7.92
C PHE A 190 -1.62 0.19 -9.31
N ASP A 191 -2.81 0.29 -9.88
CA ASP A 191 -3.06 1.35 -10.87
C ASP A 191 -2.98 2.72 -10.17
N PRO A 192 -2.41 3.78 -10.74
CA PRO A 192 -2.29 5.07 -10.06
C PRO A 192 -3.64 5.66 -9.62
N MET A 193 -4.72 5.37 -10.36
CA MET A 193 -6.07 5.77 -9.95
C MET A 193 -6.54 4.97 -8.75
N ASP A 194 -6.21 3.68 -8.68
CA ASP A 194 -6.49 2.83 -7.51
C ASP A 194 -5.78 3.38 -6.27
N PHE A 195 -4.47 3.64 -6.38
CA PHE A 195 -3.66 4.21 -5.32
C PHE A 195 -4.18 5.57 -4.83
N ALA A 196 -4.65 6.41 -5.74
CA ALA A 196 -5.26 7.70 -5.41
C ALA A 196 -6.57 7.54 -4.62
N PHE A 197 -7.35 6.49 -4.85
CA PHE A 197 -8.57 6.22 -4.09
C PHE A 197 -8.27 5.56 -2.74
N GLU A 198 -7.40 4.55 -2.70
CA GLU A 198 -7.13 3.81 -1.46
C GLU A 198 -6.32 4.60 -0.44
N LEU A 199 -5.24 5.28 -0.87
CA LEU A 199 -4.37 6.04 0.04
C LEU A 199 -4.51 7.53 -0.16
N GLY A 200 -4.59 7.99 -1.41
CA GLY A 200 -4.64 9.41 -1.75
C GLY A 200 -5.86 10.12 -1.17
N MET A 201 -7.04 9.50 -1.24
CA MET A 201 -8.30 10.11 -0.79
C MET A 201 -8.39 10.23 0.74
N PRO A 202 -8.12 9.19 1.55
CA PRO A 202 -8.02 9.34 3.00
C PRO A 202 -6.99 10.40 3.41
N THR A 203 -5.85 10.43 2.72
CA THR A 203 -4.79 11.43 2.99
C THR A 203 -5.24 12.85 2.63
N ALA A 204 -5.88 13.02 1.46
CA ALA A 204 -6.42 14.31 1.03
C ALA A 204 -7.44 14.87 2.04
N PHE A 205 -8.25 13.99 2.61
CA PHE A 205 -9.25 14.34 3.60
C PHE A 205 -8.65 14.88 4.90
N LEU A 206 -7.46 14.40 5.30
CA LEU A 206 -6.74 14.96 6.44
C LEU A 206 -6.36 16.44 6.21
N PHE A 207 -5.95 16.81 5.00
CA PHE A 207 -5.67 18.22 4.68
C PHE A 207 -6.93 19.07 4.70
N VAL A 208 -8.02 18.57 4.13
CA VAL A 208 -9.32 19.26 4.18
C VAL A 208 -9.71 19.53 5.64
N ASN A 209 -9.63 18.53 6.50
CA ASN A 209 -9.94 18.70 7.92
C ASN A 209 -8.96 19.64 8.64
N HIS A 210 -7.66 19.58 8.30
CA HIS A 210 -6.66 20.48 8.86
C HIS A 210 -7.01 21.95 8.61
N PHE A 211 -7.42 22.30 7.39
CA PHE A 211 -7.79 23.67 7.05
C PHE A 211 -9.19 24.07 7.54
N LEU A 212 -10.17 23.15 7.51
CA LEU A 212 -11.58 23.47 7.79
C LEU A 212 -12.01 23.26 9.24
N LEU A 213 -11.48 22.22 9.91
CA LEU A 213 -11.95 21.79 11.23
C LEU A 213 -10.92 22.05 12.33
N TRP A 214 -9.63 21.86 12.03
CA TRP A 214 -8.59 21.79 13.05
C TRP A 214 -7.72 23.04 13.15
N GLN A 215 -8.19 24.17 12.60
CA GLN A 215 -7.54 25.48 12.73
C GLN A 215 -6.07 25.47 12.33
N GLN A 216 -5.72 24.63 11.36
CA GLN A 216 -4.34 24.43 10.90
C GLN A 216 -3.37 23.95 11.99
N ASP A 217 -3.84 23.18 12.98
CA ASP A 217 -2.97 22.53 13.96
C ASP A 217 -2.14 21.42 13.29
N THR A 218 -0.82 21.62 13.27
CA THR A 218 0.15 20.72 12.64
C THR A 218 0.38 19.44 13.43
N THR A 219 0.19 19.44 14.75
CA THR A 219 0.27 18.23 15.59
C THR A 219 -0.84 17.27 15.19
N ILE A 220 -2.08 17.78 15.07
CA ILE A 220 -3.24 16.97 14.68
C ILE A 220 -3.00 16.38 13.28
N LEU A 221 -2.57 17.19 12.31
CA LEU A 221 -2.32 16.73 10.94
C LEU A 221 -1.20 15.69 10.88
N LEU A 222 -0.02 15.97 11.43
CA LEU A 222 1.13 15.07 11.37
C LEU A 222 0.86 13.74 12.07
N ALA A 223 0.31 13.77 13.29
CA ALA A 223 0.01 12.55 14.02
C ALA A 223 -1.03 11.70 13.27
N SER A 224 -2.08 12.33 12.74
CA SER A 224 -3.08 11.64 11.92
C SER A 224 -2.47 11.04 10.64
N TYR A 225 -1.64 11.83 9.93
CA TYR A 225 -0.98 11.40 8.70
C TYR A 225 -0.06 10.20 8.93
N ILE A 226 0.77 10.25 9.97
CA ILE A 226 1.68 9.15 10.34
C ILE A 226 0.90 7.89 10.69
N LEU A 227 -0.20 8.02 11.45
CA LEU A 227 -1.05 6.89 11.81
C LEU A 227 -1.67 6.25 10.56
N VAL A 228 -2.23 7.04 9.64
CA VAL A 228 -2.79 6.51 8.37
C VAL A 228 -1.71 5.79 7.55
N GLN A 229 -0.56 6.41 7.32
CA GLN A 229 0.54 5.80 6.55
C GLN A 229 1.07 4.52 7.20
N THR A 230 1.22 4.54 8.53
CA THR A 230 1.68 3.37 9.28
C THR A 230 0.64 2.25 9.19
N PHE A 231 -0.63 2.56 9.46
CA PHE A 231 -1.70 1.56 9.44
C PHE A 231 -1.87 0.94 8.05
N TYR A 232 -1.80 1.75 7.00
CA TYR A 232 -1.82 1.27 5.61
C TYR A 232 -0.69 0.26 5.36
N ALA A 233 0.56 0.58 5.76
CA ALA A 233 1.68 -0.34 5.62
C ALA A 233 1.52 -1.63 6.45
N LEU A 234 0.85 -1.56 7.61
CA LEU A 234 0.57 -2.70 8.48
C LEU A 234 -0.50 -3.63 7.89
N ASP A 235 -1.47 -3.08 7.17
CA ASP A 235 -2.64 -3.81 6.69
C ASP A 235 -2.31 -4.84 5.59
N HIS A 236 -1.19 -4.68 4.89
CA HIS A 236 -0.63 -5.66 3.95
C HIS A 236 0.52 -6.51 4.52
N SER A 237 0.76 -6.47 5.84
CA SER A 237 1.80 -7.28 6.48
C SER A 237 1.46 -8.78 6.48
N ASP A 238 2.37 -9.60 5.95
CA ASP A 238 2.27 -11.06 6.00
C ASP A 238 2.54 -11.65 7.40
N TYR A 239 3.15 -10.86 8.29
CA TYR A 239 3.34 -11.19 9.69
C TYR A 239 2.09 -10.91 10.52
N LEU A 240 1.51 -9.71 10.41
CA LEU A 240 0.33 -9.35 11.22
C LEU A 240 -0.98 -9.93 10.67
N GLN A 241 -1.09 -10.04 9.34
CA GLN A 241 -2.26 -10.58 8.65
C GLN A 241 -3.58 -9.95 9.15
N LEU A 242 -3.59 -8.62 9.13
CA LEU A 242 -4.75 -7.83 9.51
C LEU A 242 -5.92 -8.05 8.53
N TYR A 243 -6.97 -7.28 8.71
CA TYR A 243 -8.20 -7.52 7.98
C TYR A 243 -8.02 -7.38 6.46
N HIS A 244 -7.35 -6.31 6.03
CA HIS A 244 -7.14 -6.04 4.62
C HIS A 244 -6.26 -7.12 3.94
N PHE A 245 -5.26 -7.65 4.65
CA PHE A 245 -4.53 -8.85 4.19
C PHE A 245 -5.48 -10.01 3.87
N LYS A 246 -6.45 -10.30 4.75
CA LYS A 246 -7.41 -11.40 4.56
C LYS A 246 -8.34 -11.13 3.38
N HIS A 247 -8.77 -9.89 3.21
CA HIS A 247 -9.55 -9.44 2.05
C HIS A 247 -8.85 -9.79 0.73
N HIS A 248 -7.57 -9.43 0.57
CA HIS A 248 -6.76 -9.82 -0.60
C HIS A 248 -6.70 -11.32 -0.82
N THR A 249 -6.42 -12.08 0.23
CA THR A 249 -6.23 -13.54 0.11
C THR A 249 -7.52 -14.27 -0.29
N ARG A 250 -8.68 -13.74 0.09
CA ARG A 250 -9.99 -14.38 -0.09
C ARG A 250 -10.80 -13.79 -1.22
N LEU A 251 -10.56 -12.52 -1.55
CA LEU A 251 -11.46 -11.66 -2.33
C LEU A 251 -12.89 -11.77 -1.81
N ASP A 252 -13.06 -11.72 -0.49
CA ASP A 252 -14.39 -11.70 0.13
C ASP A 252 -14.95 -10.26 0.18
N ASP A 253 -16.27 -10.13 0.31
CA ASP A 253 -17.01 -8.87 0.12
C ASP A 253 -16.87 -7.89 1.30
N VAL A 254 -15.70 -7.87 1.95
CA VAL A 254 -15.55 -7.14 3.19
C VAL A 254 -14.60 -5.97 3.03
N TYR A 255 -15.21 -4.84 2.68
CA TYR A 255 -14.54 -3.57 2.45
C TYR A 255 -14.23 -2.78 3.73
N THR A 256 -14.51 -3.33 4.91
CA THR A 256 -14.14 -2.73 6.22
C THR A 256 -13.34 -3.70 7.05
N VAL A 257 -12.52 -3.19 7.97
CA VAL A 257 -11.84 -4.02 8.98
C VAL A 257 -12.83 -4.76 9.92
N TYR A 258 -14.11 -4.35 9.98
CA TYR A 258 -14.99 -4.65 11.11
C TYR A 258 -16.33 -5.34 10.77
N ILE A 259 -16.90 -5.15 9.58
CA ILE A 259 -18.24 -5.65 9.23
C ILE A 259 -18.14 -6.62 8.07
N LYS A 260 -18.10 -7.92 8.38
CA LYS A 260 -18.26 -8.99 7.40
C LYS A 260 -19.70 -9.01 6.89
N TYR A 261 -20.00 -8.23 5.86
CA TYR A 261 -21.29 -8.25 5.18
C TYR A 261 -21.14 -8.94 3.84
N ARG A 262 -21.70 -10.15 3.72
CA ARG A 262 -21.82 -10.86 2.46
C ARG A 262 -23.29 -10.78 2.06
N ASP A 263 -23.62 -9.97 1.06
CA ASP A 263 -24.96 -9.94 0.50
C ASP A 263 -25.06 -10.97 -0.63
N PRO A 264 -25.69 -12.15 -0.40
CA PRO A 264 -25.83 -13.16 -1.43
C PRO A 264 -26.71 -12.71 -2.62
N ALA A 265 -27.46 -11.61 -2.50
CA ALA A 265 -28.27 -11.05 -3.57
C ALA A 265 -27.55 -9.98 -4.40
N ASN A 266 -26.43 -9.44 -3.94
CA ASN A 266 -25.70 -8.39 -4.63
C ASN A 266 -24.48 -8.94 -5.39
N THR A 267 -24.71 -9.41 -6.62
CA THR A 267 -23.68 -9.97 -7.51
C THR A 267 -22.62 -8.95 -7.96
N LYS A 268 -22.79 -7.66 -7.64
CA LYS A 268 -21.79 -6.63 -7.96
C LYS A 268 -20.56 -6.68 -7.04
N LEU A 269 -20.70 -7.27 -5.85
CA LEU A 269 -19.64 -7.35 -4.84
C LEU A 269 -18.50 -8.31 -5.27
N GLU A 270 -18.82 -9.31 -6.09
CA GLU A 270 -17.85 -10.26 -6.64
C GLU A 270 -17.18 -9.75 -7.94
N ALA A 271 -17.39 -8.51 -8.38
CA ALA A 271 -16.95 -8.07 -9.71
C ALA A 271 -15.44 -8.26 -9.95
N VAL A 272 -14.58 -7.91 -8.99
CA VAL A 272 -13.12 -8.18 -9.07
C VAL A 272 -12.84 -9.70 -9.11
N ARG A 273 -13.51 -10.47 -8.26
CA ARG A 273 -13.37 -11.93 -8.20
C ARG A 273 -13.79 -12.62 -9.51
N THR A 274 -14.75 -12.06 -10.24
CA THR A 274 -15.18 -12.63 -11.54
C THR A 274 -14.22 -12.35 -12.68
N ILE A 275 -13.44 -11.26 -12.62
CA ILE A 275 -12.52 -10.87 -13.71
C ILE A 275 -11.09 -11.36 -13.50
N ILE A 276 -10.69 -11.67 -12.25
CA ILE A 276 -9.33 -12.08 -11.92
C ILE A 276 -9.05 -13.53 -12.33
N GLN A 277 -7.91 -13.74 -12.97
CA GLN A 277 -7.42 -15.04 -13.38
C GLN A 277 -6.39 -15.53 -12.37
N ARG A 278 -6.56 -16.75 -11.86
CA ARG A 278 -5.55 -17.40 -11.01
C ARG A 278 -4.47 -18.03 -11.90
N PRO A 279 -3.19 -17.95 -11.52
CA PRO A 279 -2.14 -18.61 -12.27
C PRO A 279 -2.36 -20.13 -12.26
N PRO A 280 -1.97 -20.85 -13.33
CA PRO A 280 -1.98 -22.31 -13.32
C PRO A 280 -1.09 -22.83 -12.18
N LYS A 281 -1.45 -23.99 -11.60
CA LYS A 281 -0.60 -24.64 -10.61
C LYS A 281 0.74 -24.96 -11.27
N LEU A 282 1.83 -24.60 -10.61
CA LEU A 282 3.17 -25.02 -11.03
C LEU A 282 3.23 -26.55 -10.93
N ALA A 283 3.61 -27.19 -12.04
CA ALA A 283 3.86 -28.61 -12.11
C ALA A 283 5.21 -28.95 -11.46
#